data_AF-A0A1V6EK43-F1
#
_entry.id   AF-A0A1V6EK43-F1
#
_cell.length_a   1.000
_cell.length_b   1.000
_cell.length_c   1.000
_cell.angle_alpha   90.00
_cell.angle_beta   90.00
_cell.angle_gamma   90.00
#
_symmetry.space_group_name_H-M   'P 1'
#
loop_
_entity.id
_entity.type
_entity.pdbx_description
1 polymer ?
#
loop_
_entity_poly.entity_id
_entity_poly.type
_entity_poly.pdbx_seq_one_letter_code
_entity_poly.pdbx_strand_id
1 'polypeptide(L)'
;MATAKTRDGRGRFLPGNPGGPGNPEAARVARLRAAVLEAVTPAQMRRLMKALMEKAINGDVAAARLVLERCIGTPLPVDVLERLSLLETILGEKQNAN
;
A
#
# COMPACT_ATOMS: atom_id res chain seq x y z
N MET A 1 -11.03 37.47 -6.70
CA MET A 1 -12.01 36.39 -6.96
C MET A 1 -12.15 35.58 -5.68
N ALA A 2 -13.38 35.41 -5.17
CA ALA A 2 -13.65 34.75 -3.91
C ALA A 2 -13.26 33.26 -3.96
N THR A 3 -12.47 32.80 -3.01
CA THR A 3 -12.08 31.40 -2.85
C THR A 3 -13.29 30.58 -2.38
N ALA A 4 -14.00 29.94 -3.30
CA ALA A 4 -15.04 28.98 -2.97
C ALA A 4 -14.45 27.87 -2.08
N LYS A 5 -15.11 27.54 -0.97
CA LYS A 5 -14.72 26.40 -0.13
C LYS A 5 -14.72 25.14 -1.00
N THR A 6 -13.55 24.51 -1.19
CA THR A 6 -13.40 23.30 -2.01
C THR A 6 -13.61 22.02 -1.20
N ARG A 7 -13.70 22.13 0.13
CA ARG A 7 -13.94 21.02 1.05
C ARG A 7 -15.02 21.36 2.07
N ASP A 8 -15.74 20.34 2.54
CA ASP A 8 -16.72 20.46 3.63
C ASP A 8 -16.02 20.55 5.01
N GLY A 9 -16.79 20.81 6.06
CA GLY A 9 -16.28 20.86 7.44
C GLY A 9 -15.72 19.53 7.97
N ARG A 10 -15.85 18.44 7.22
CA ARG A 10 -15.30 17.10 7.50
C ARG A 10 -14.11 16.76 6.59
N GLY A 11 -13.61 17.72 5.80
CA GLY A 11 -12.44 17.56 4.93
C GLY A 11 -12.72 16.84 3.60
N ARG A 12 -13.97 16.53 3.27
CA ARG A 12 -14.36 15.87 2.01
C ARG A 12 -14.40 16.89 0.87
N PHE A 13 -14.11 16.44 -0.34
CA PHE A 13 -14.23 17.28 -1.52
C PHE A 13 -15.69 17.65 -1.80
N LEU A 14 -15.96 18.94 -1.99
CA LEU A 14 -17.27 19.42 -2.43
C LEU A 14 -17.43 19.23 -3.95
N PRO A 15 -18.66 19.13 -4.48
CA PRO A 15 -18.90 19.15 -5.92
C PRO A 15 -18.22 20.35 -6.59
N GLY A 16 -17.55 20.13 -7.72
CA GLY A 16 -16.79 21.17 -8.41
C GLY A 16 -15.36 21.39 -7.86
N ASN A 17 -14.90 20.60 -6.89
CA ASN A 17 -13.48 20.60 -6.52
C ASN A 17 -12.65 20.06 -7.70
N PRO A 18 -11.66 20.81 -8.20
CA PRO A 18 -10.83 20.38 -9.34
C PRO A 18 -9.87 19.21 -9.00
N GLY A 19 -9.80 18.81 -7.73
CA GLY A 19 -8.80 17.88 -7.24
C GLY A 19 -7.43 18.53 -7.11
N GLY A 20 -6.40 17.68 -6.94
CA GLY A 20 -5.01 18.11 -7.11
C GLY A 20 -4.60 18.06 -8.59
N PRO A 21 -3.48 18.68 -8.98
CA PRO A 21 -2.99 18.75 -10.36
C PRO A 21 -2.64 17.37 -11.00
N GLY A 22 -2.79 16.28 -10.25
CA GLY A 22 -2.33 14.95 -10.65
C GLY A 22 -0.80 14.82 -10.59
N ASN A 23 -0.30 13.62 -10.92
CA ASN A 23 1.13 13.38 -11.09
C ASN A 23 1.48 13.52 -12.58
N PRO A 24 2.31 14.51 -13.00
CA PRO A 24 2.71 14.69 -14.39
C PRO A 24 3.36 13.44 -15.01
N GLU A 25 4.04 12.65 -14.20
CA GLU A 25 4.74 11.44 -14.62
C GLU A 25 3.86 10.19 -14.62
N ALA A 26 2.57 10.29 -14.21
CA ALA A 26 1.70 9.13 -14.04
C ALA A 26 1.62 8.28 -15.32
N ALA A 27 1.46 8.92 -16.47
CA ALA A 27 1.39 8.23 -17.76
C ALA A 27 2.72 7.54 -18.12
N ARG A 28 3.85 8.18 -17.83
CA ARG A 28 5.18 7.60 -18.07
C ARG A 28 5.45 6.40 -17.16
N VAL A 29 5.13 6.51 -15.87
CA VAL A 29 5.23 5.41 -14.91
C VAL A 29 4.32 4.23 -15.30
N ALA A 30 3.10 4.51 -15.76
CA ALA A 30 2.18 3.46 -16.21
C ALA A 30 2.76 2.66 -17.38
N ARG A 31 3.33 3.34 -18.39
CA ARG A 31 3.99 2.67 -19.51
C ARG A 31 5.17 1.80 -19.08
N LEU A 32 6.01 2.31 -18.18
CA LEU A 32 7.14 1.54 -17.65
C LEU A 32 6.68 0.29 -16.90
N ARG A 33 5.62 0.39 -16.08
CA ARG A 33 5.04 -0.76 -15.37
C ARG A 33 4.48 -1.80 -16.33
N ALA A 34 3.77 -1.37 -17.38
CA ALA A 34 3.26 -2.27 -18.40
C ALA A 34 4.39 -3.05 -19.09
N ALA A 35 5.44 -2.34 -19.53
CA ALA A 35 6.60 -2.97 -20.16
C ALA A 35 7.31 -3.97 -19.24
N VAL A 36 7.43 -3.69 -17.95
CA VAL A 36 7.99 -4.65 -16.98
C VAL A 36 7.12 -5.90 -16.85
N LEU A 37 5.80 -5.73 -16.76
CA LEU A 37 4.87 -6.87 -16.65
C LEU A 37 4.85 -7.72 -17.92
N GLU A 38 5.01 -7.12 -19.08
CA GLU A 38 5.13 -7.83 -20.36
C GLU A 38 6.45 -8.60 -20.48
N ALA A 39 7.55 -8.02 -19.99
CA ALA A 39 8.88 -8.62 -20.09
C ALA A 39 9.12 -9.76 -19.08
N VAL A 40 8.46 -9.73 -17.92
CA VAL A 40 8.69 -10.69 -16.85
C VAL A 40 7.85 -11.95 -17.06
N THR A 41 8.53 -13.06 -17.32
CA THR A 41 7.89 -14.37 -17.50
C THR A 41 7.81 -15.18 -16.20
N PRO A 42 6.87 -16.12 -16.07
CA PRO A 42 6.81 -17.06 -14.94
C PRO A 42 8.10 -17.87 -14.75
N ALA A 43 8.80 -18.21 -15.84
CA ALA A 43 10.05 -18.96 -15.78
C ALA A 43 11.19 -18.13 -15.16
N GLN A 44 11.33 -16.86 -15.57
CA GLN A 44 12.29 -15.93 -14.95
C GLN A 44 11.96 -15.70 -13.48
N MET A 45 10.69 -15.54 -13.13
CA MET A 45 10.26 -15.36 -11.75
C MET A 45 10.61 -16.57 -10.86
N ARG A 46 10.41 -17.80 -11.37
CA ARG A 46 10.84 -19.02 -10.66
C ARG A 46 12.36 -19.07 -10.46
N ARG A 47 13.15 -18.69 -11.47
CA ARG A 47 14.61 -18.63 -11.36
C ARG A 47 15.06 -17.58 -10.35
N LEU A 48 14.44 -16.40 -10.37
CA LEU A 48 14.70 -15.33 -9.40
C LEU A 48 14.41 -15.79 -7.97
N MET A 49 13.26 -16.44 -7.75
CA MET A 49 12.88 -16.92 -6.42
C MET A 49 13.83 -18.02 -5.90
N LYS A 50 14.31 -18.92 -6.77
CA LYS A 50 15.33 -19.91 -6.38
C LYS A 50 16.63 -19.25 -5.93
N ALA A 51 17.13 -18.29 -6.70
CA ALA A 51 18.34 -17.55 -6.34
C ALA A 51 18.18 -16.75 -5.03
N LEU A 52 16.99 -16.15 -4.81
CA LEU A 52 16.66 -15.49 -3.54
C LEU A 52 16.65 -16.47 -2.36
N MET A 53 16.07 -17.65 -2.54
CA MET A 53 16.04 -18.69 -1.51
C MET A 53 17.45 -19.18 -1.17
N GLU A 54 18.31 -19.42 -2.18
CA GLU A 54 19.70 -19.80 -1.96
C GLU A 54 20.46 -18.75 -1.14
N LYS A 55 20.30 -17.46 -1.48
CA LYS A 55 20.87 -16.36 -0.69
C LYS A 55 20.35 -16.33 0.75
N ALA A 56 19.05 -16.49 0.92
CA ALA A 56 18.41 -16.51 2.23
C ALA A 56 18.95 -17.64 3.12
N ILE A 57 19.06 -18.86 2.58
CA ILE A 57 19.60 -20.02 3.28
C ILE A 57 21.08 -19.81 3.65
N ASN A 58 21.83 -19.11 2.81
CA ASN A 58 23.24 -18.75 3.06
C ASN A 58 23.42 -17.54 4.00
N GLY A 59 22.35 -17.05 4.65
CA GLY A 59 22.42 -16.04 5.70
C GLY A 59 22.16 -14.60 5.25
N ASP A 60 21.76 -14.37 4.00
CA ASP A 60 21.29 -13.04 3.58
C ASP A 60 19.92 -12.76 4.20
N VAL A 61 19.92 -12.01 5.31
CA VAL A 61 18.72 -11.65 6.07
C VAL A 61 17.73 -10.83 5.23
N ALA A 62 18.20 -10.01 4.29
CA ALA A 62 17.32 -9.22 3.44
C ALA A 62 16.60 -10.11 2.43
N ALA A 63 17.31 -11.09 1.84
CA ALA A 63 16.69 -12.10 0.98
C ALA A 63 15.69 -12.96 1.77
N ALA A 64 16.06 -13.40 2.98
CA ALA A 64 15.18 -14.16 3.86
C ALA A 64 13.88 -13.40 4.19
N ARG A 65 14.00 -12.11 4.56
CA ARG A 65 12.84 -11.24 4.80
C ARG A 65 11.95 -11.15 3.58
N LEU A 66 12.51 -10.93 2.39
CA LEU A 66 11.73 -10.82 1.15
C LEU A 66 10.97 -12.12 0.84
N VAL A 67 11.62 -13.28 1.02
CA VAL A 67 10.97 -14.59 0.83
C VAL A 67 9.82 -14.77 1.83
N LEU A 68 10.07 -14.51 3.11
CA LEU A 68 9.05 -14.64 4.17
C LEU A 68 7.86 -13.71 3.93
N GLU A 69 8.10 -12.43 3.61
CA GLU A 69 7.04 -11.46 3.31
C GLU A 69 6.16 -11.88 2.13
N ARG A 70 6.70 -12.62 1.14
CA ARG A 70 5.93 -13.08 -0.03
C ARG A 70 5.25 -14.42 0.20
N CYS A 71 5.76 -15.26 1.09
CA CYS A 71 5.20 -16.59 1.36
C CYS A 71 4.20 -16.59 2.52
N ILE A 72 4.52 -15.92 3.62
CA ILE A 72 3.72 -15.93 4.85
C ILE A 72 3.19 -14.54 5.23
N GLY A 73 3.49 -13.52 4.42
CA GLY A 73 3.07 -12.14 4.66
C GLY A 73 4.02 -11.37 5.60
N THR A 74 3.77 -10.07 5.73
CA THR A 74 4.48 -9.22 6.68
C THR A 74 3.95 -9.48 8.09
N PRO A 75 4.82 -9.65 9.10
CA PRO A 75 4.38 -9.68 10.49
C PRO A 75 3.53 -8.44 10.79
N LEU A 76 2.39 -8.64 11.45
CA LEU A 76 1.59 -7.52 11.93
C LEU A 76 2.45 -6.73 12.93
N PRO A 77 2.49 -5.39 12.82
CA PRO A 77 3.07 -4.56 13.86
C PRO A 77 2.38 -4.84 15.20
N VAL A 78 3.17 -4.88 16.28
CA VAL A 78 2.70 -5.27 17.62
C VAL A 78 1.52 -4.42 18.11
N ASP A 79 1.45 -3.16 17.68
CA ASP A 79 0.44 -2.18 18.06
C ASP A 79 -0.88 -2.29 17.29
N VAL A 80 -0.96 -3.12 16.23
CA VAL A 80 -2.18 -3.21 15.39
C VAL A 80 -3.37 -3.72 16.19
N LEU A 81 -3.19 -4.74 17.03
CA LEU A 81 -4.29 -5.31 17.82
C LEU A 81 -4.81 -4.31 18.86
N GLU A 82 -3.91 -3.61 19.54
CA GLU A 82 -4.26 -2.59 20.53
C GLU A 82 -5.00 -1.42 19.87
N ARG A 83 -4.52 -0.97 18.70
CA ARG A 83 -5.16 0.07 17.92
C ARG A 83 -6.52 -0.34 17.40
N LEU A 84 -6.69 -1.61 17.01
CA LEU A 84 -7.97 -2.16 16.56
C LEU A 84 -9.00 -2.16 17.69
N SER A 85 -8.61 -2.65 18.87
CA SER A 85 -9.47 -2.67 20.06
C SER A 85 -9.92 -1.25 20.45
N LEU A 86 -9.00 -0.28 20.47
CA LEU A 86 -9.33 1.12 20.72
C LEU A 86 -10.36 1.68 19.73
N LEU A 87 -10.19 1.38 18.43
CA LEU A 87 -11.11 1.84 17.39
C LEU A 87 -12.50 1.23 17.54
N GLU A 88 -12.58 -0.06 17.90
CA GLU A 88 -13.85 -0.75 18.16
C GLU A 88 -14.60 -0.10 19.33
N THR A 89 -13.91 0.24 20.42
CA THR A 89 -14.49 0.96 21.55
C THR A 89 -15.05 2.32 21.13
N ILE A 90 -14.25 3.13 20.44
CA ILE A 90 -14.65 4.48 19.99
C ILE A 90 -15.87 4.41 19.04
N LEU A 91 -15.93 3.40 18.18
CA LEU A 91 -17.06 3.22 17.26
C LEU A 91 -18.33 2.83 18.02
N GLY A 92 -18.24 1.94 19.00
CA GLY A 92 -19.37 1.56 19.86
C GLY A 92 -19.93 2.77 20.63
N GLU A 93 -19.06 3.59 21.20
CA GLU A 93 -19.46 4.82 21.90
C GLU A 93 -20.19 5.81 20.97
N LYS A 94 -19.68 6.00 19.74
CA LYS A 94 -20.30 6.89 18.75
C LYS A 94 -21.65 6.39 18.24
N GLN A 95 -21.83 5.07 18.14
CA GLN A 95 -23.11 4.47 17.73
C GLN A 95 -24.17 4.61 18.81
N ASN A 96 -23.77 4.57 20.08
CA ASN A 96 -24.69 4.73 21.22
C ASN A 96 -25.03 6.19 21.54
N ALA A 97 -24.22 7.14 21.05
CA ALA A 97 -24.41 8.57 21.28
C ALA A 97 -25.25 9.29 20.19
N ASN A 98 -25.79 8.55 19.22
CA ASN A 98 -26.49 9.08 18.05
C ASN A 98 -27.84 8.39 17.85
#